data_AF-A0A839HTU4-F1
#
_entry.id   AF-A0A839HTU4-F1
#
_cell.length_a   1.000
_cell.length_b   1.000
_cell.length_c   1.000
_cell.angle_alpha   90.00
_cell.angle_beta   90.00
_cell.angle_gamma   90.00
#
_symmetry.space_group_name_H-M   'P 1'
#
loop_
_entity.id
_entity.type
_entity.pdbx_description
1 polymer ?
#
loop_
_entity_poly.entity_id
_entity_poly.type
_entity_poly.pdbx_seq_one_letter_code
_entity_poly.pdbx_strand_id
1 'polypeptide(L)'
;MLASERHPDTDRRLGLLLAAVAGAVNAGGFLAVGVYTSHMTGIVSSVADELVLGRLGTVAAGLGALLAFTAGAACTAWMVGHARLDPRLATGLRGRRSPYRGPLLLQAALMLVFGLLGARIDGLHPLSVPLTVLLLAFMMGLQNALVSKVSQSQIRTTHMTGVITDLGIELGKLLVWHRRGTPEQSRVRANRRRLRLHAGLLGSFFGGGVLGAWGFARFGFSAVLPLALGLAWLALAARAPGPREATA
;
A
#
# COMPACT_ATOMS: atom_id res chain seq x y z
N MET A 1 3.99 23.16 19.61
CA MET A 1 4.20 22.27 18.44
C MET A 1 5.70 22.02 18.31
N LEU A 2 6.21 20.87 18.73
CA LEU A 2 7.61 20.49 18.48
C LEU A 2 7.63 19.10 17.87
N ALA A 3 8.03 19.04 16.60
CA ALA A 3 8.15 17.83 15.81
C ALA A 3 9.28 16.98 16.40
N SER A 4 8.89 15.84 16.99
CA SER A 4 9.82 14.77 17.39
C SER A 4 10.62 14.32 16.16
N GLU A 5 11.95 14.39 16.24
CA GLU A 5 12.85 13.81 15.24
C GLU A 5 12.69 12.29 15.23
N ARG A 6 11.90 11.80 14.28
CA ARG A 6 11.90 10.40 13.88
C ARG A 6 13.07 10.18 12.95
N HIS A 7 13.75 9.02 13.03
CA HIS A 7 14.77 8.66 12.06
C HIS A 7 14.12 8.49 10.67
N PRO A 8 14.29 9.44 9.74
CA PRO A 8 13.51 9.47 8.49
C PRO A 8 13.74 8.22 7.63
N ASP A 9 14.87 7.56 7.84
CA ASP A 9 15.31 6.40 7.06
C ASP A 9 14.60 5.10 7.43
N THR A 10 14.14 4.94 8.68
CA THR A 10 13.37 3.76 9.09
C THR A 10 11.98 3.76 8.47
N ASP A 11 11.29 4.89 8.50
CA ASP A 11 9.97 5.05 7.88
C ASP A 11 10.03 4.90 6.35
N ARG A 12 11.14 5.32 5.73
CA ARG A 12 11.39 5.13 4.30
C ARG A 12 11.61 3.67 3.92
N ARG A 13 12.47 2.95 4.65
CA ARG A 13 12.72 1.52 4.38
C ARG A 13 11.44 0.71 4.51
N LEU A 14 10.63 1.00 5.53
CA LEU A 14 9.32 0.40 5.69
C LEU A 14 8.41 0.74 4.50
N GLY A 15 8.37 2.00 4.08
CA GLY A 15 7.60 2.43 2.89
C GLY A 15 8.01 1.71 1.60
N LEU A 16 9.30 1.51 1.35
CA LEU A 16 9.82 0.78 0.19
C LEU A 16 9.43 -0.71 0.23
N LEU A 17 9.57 -1.36 1.39
CA LEU A 17 9.17 -2.76 1.55
C LEU A 17 7.66 -2.93 1.35
N LEU A 18 6.85 -2.03 1.91
CA LEU A 18 5.41 -2.05 1.71
C LEU A 18 5.01 -1.76 0.25
N ALA A 19 5.76 -0.91 -0.46
CA ALA A 19 5.56 -0.70 -1.89
C ALA A 19 5.85 -1.98 -2.69
N ALA A 20 6.91 -2.72 -2.34
CA ALA A 20 7.22 -4.00 -2.96
C ALA A 20 6.13 -5.06 -2.70
N VAL A 21 5.64 -5.17 -1.46
CA VAL A 21 4.51 -6.06 -1.14
C VAL A 21 3.26 -5.65 -1.92
N ALA A 22 2.94 -4.35 -1.97
CA ALA A 22 1.79 -3.85 -2.72
C ALA A 22 1.88 -4.20 -4.22
N GLY A 23 3.07 -4.07 -4.82
CA GLY A 23 3.32 -4.49 -6.19
C GLY A 23 3.11 -5.99 -6.40
N ALA A 24 3.69 -6.80 -5.52
CA ALA A 24 3.58 -8.26 -5.58
C ALA A 24 2.14 -8.75 -5.48
N VAL A 25 1.38 -8.20 -4.53
CA VAL A 25 -0.05 -8.53 -4.34
C VAL A 25 -0.89 -8.05 -5.51
N ASN A 26 -0.63 -6.86 -6.06
CA ASN A 26 -1.41 -6.32 -7.17
C ASN A 26 -1.20 -7.15 -8.46
N ALA A 27 0.06 -7.47 -8.79
CA ALA A 27 0.39 -8.23 -9.99
C ALA A 27 0.03 -9.72 -9.85
N GLY A 28 0.34 -10.33 -8.70
CA GLY A 28 -0.04 -11.73 -8.43
C GLY A 28 -1.57 -11.90 -8.29
N GLY A 29 -2.24 -10.96 -7.62
CA GLY A 29 -3.70 -10.94 -7.50
C GLY A 29 -4.39 -10.78 -8.85
N PHE A 30 -3.85 -9.97 -9.76
CA PHE A 30 -4.37 -9.88 -11.12
C PHE A 30 -4.35 -11.23 -11.85
N LEU A 31 -3.28 -12.02 -11.71
CA LEU A 31 -3.23 -13.37 -12.29
C LEU A 31 -4.26 -14.32 -11.67
N ALA A 32 -4.72 -14.04 -10.44
CA ALA A 32 -5.74 -14.84 -9.76
C ALA A 32 -7.18 -14.47 -10.16
N VAL A 33 -7.48 -13.17 -10.34
CA VAL A 33 -8.86 -12.68 -10.49
C VAL A 33 -9.12 -11.81 -11.72
N GLY A 34 -8.10 -11.55 -12.54
CA GLY A 34 -8.22 -10.82 -13.82
C GLY A 34 -8.43 -9.31 -13.70
N VAL A 35 -8.38 -8.74 -12.49
CA VAL A 35 -8.58 -7.31 -12.25
C VAL A 35 -7.60 -6.76 -11.23
N TYR A 36 -7.09 -5.54 -11.47
CA TYR A 36 -6.24 -4.85 -10.51
C TYR A 36 -7.08 -4.18 -9.41
N THR A 37 -7.13 -4.81 -8.24
CA THR A 37 -7.94 -4.37 -7.08
C THR A 37 -7.38 -3.16 -6.34
N SER A 38 -6.30 -2.53 -6.83
CA SER A 38 -5.76 -1.28 -6.28
C SER A 38 -6.09 -0.04 -7.12
N HIS A 39 -6.60 -0.22 -8.34
CA HIS A 39 -6.87 0.88 -9.28
C HIS A 39 -8.29 1.43 -9.12
N MET A 40 -8.54 2.11 -7.99
CA MET A 40 -9.88 2.60 -7.64
C MET A 40 -10.43 3.61 -8.65
N THR A 41 -9.60 4.49 -9.22
CA THR A 41 -10.05 5.42 -10.28
C THR A 41 -10.62 4.68 -11.48
N GLY A 42 -9.97 3.60 -11.91
CA GLY A 42 -10.46 2.76 -13.01
C GLY A 42 -11.75 2.04 -12.66
N ILE A 43 -11.87 1.50 -11.44
CA ILE A 43 -13.11 0.85 -10.97
C ILE A 43 -14.28 1.84 -10.91
N VAL A 44 -14.06 3.08 -10.43
CA VAL A 44 -15.11 4.11 -10.41
C VAL A 44 -15.55 4.46 -11.83
N SER A 45 -14.62 4.65 -12.76
CA SER A 45 -14.93 4.90 -14.17
C SER A 45 -15.71 3.75 -14.79
N SER A 46 -15.27 2.50 -14.58
CA SER A 46 -15.96 1.32 -15.10
C SER A 46 -17.37 1.17 -14.53
N VAL A 47 -17.58 1.50 -13.26
CA VAL A 47 -18.93 1.48 -12.65
C VAL A 47 -19.85 2.50 -13.34
N ALA A 48 -19.36 3.69 -13.68
CA ALA A 48 -20.14 4.69 -14.38
C ALA A 48 -20.51 4.22 -15.81
N ASP A 49 -19.54 3.67 -16.55
CA ASP A 49 -19.77 3.15 -17.90
C ASP A 49 -20.79 2.01 -17.90
N GLU A 50 -20.60 1.03 -17.01
CA GLU A 50 -21.46 -0.15 -16.91
C GLU A 50 -22.88 0.19 -16.42
N LEU A 51 -23.02 1.25 -15.62
CA LEU A 51 -24.32 1.80 -15.22
C LEU A 51 -25.08 2.35 -16.43
N VAL A 52 -24.41 3.12 -17.29
CA VAL A 52 -24.99 3.65 -18.54
C VAL A 52 -25.37 2.51 -19.49
N LEU A 53 -24.56 1.46 -19.55
CA LEU A 53 -24.83 0.27 -20.38
C LEU A 53 -25.90 -0.67 -19.78
N GLY A 54 -26.46 -0.37 -18.61
CA GLY A 54 -27.50 -1.18 -17.96
C GLY A 54 -27.00 -2.50 -17.38
N ARG A 55 -25.68 -2.69 -17.24
CA ARG A 55 -25.06 -3.93 -16.78
C ARG A 55 -24.94 -3.94 -15.25
N LEU A 56 -26.07 -4.15 -14.58
CA LEU A 56 -26.16 -3.99 -13.12
C LEU A 56 -25.29 -4.99 -12.32
N GLY A 57 -24.99 -6.16 -12.87
CA GLY A 57 -24.12 -7.15 -12.21
C GLY A 57 -22.68 -6.67 -12.04
N THR A 58 -22.08 -6.09 -13.08
CA THR A 58 -20.72 -5.52 -13.05
C THR A 58 -20.68 -4.23 -12.22
N VAL A 59 -21.75 -3.42 -12.26
CA VAL A 59 -21.94 -2.28 -11.35
C VAL A 59 -21.88 -2.72 -9.89
N ALA A 60 -22.67 -3.73 -9.51
CA ALA A 60 -22.69 -4.26 -8.15
C ALA A 60 -21.31 -4.81 -7.73
N ALA A 61 -20.61 -5.51 -8.62
CA ALA A 61 -19.26 -5.99 -8.35
C ALA A 61 -18.26 -4.85 -8.12
N GLY A 62 -18.29 -3.81 -8.96
CA GLY A 62 -17.42 -2.63 -8.83
C GLY A 62 -17.71 -1.82 -7.56
N LEU A 63 -18.99 -1.60 -7.23
CA LEU A 63 -19.39 -0.96 -5.98
C LEU A 63 -18.98 -1.80 -4.76
N GLY A 64 -19.15 -3.12 -4.83
CA GLY A 64 -18.68 -4.04 -3.79
C GLY A 64 -17.18 -3.91 -3.55
N ALA A 65 -16.37 -3.88 -4.61
CA ALA A 65 -14.92 -3.68 -4.52
C ALA A 65 -14.56 -2.31 -3.92
N LEU A 66 -15.25 -1.24 -4.31
CA LEU A 66 -15.05 0.11 -3.74
C LEU A 66 -15.36 0.16 -2.24
N LEU A 67 -16.47 -0.45 -1.82
CA LEU A 67 -16.87 -0.54 -0.41
C LEU A 67 -15.88 -1.37 0.40
N ALA A 68 -15.46 -2.52 -0.13
CA ALA A 68 -14.47 -3.38 0.51
C ALA A 68 -13.12 -2.66 0.68
N PHE A 69 -12.63 -1.99 -0.37
CA PHE A 69 -11.42 -1.17 -0.29
C PHE A 69 -11.54 -0.06 0.75
N THR A 70 -12.65 0.67 0.75
CA THR A 70 -12.91 1.75 1.71
C THR A 70 -12.95 1.23 3.14
N ALA A 71 -13.59 0.08 3.36
CA ALA A 71 -13.64 -0.59 4.65
C ALA A 71 -12.24 -1.02 5.12
N GLY A 72 -11.39 -1.56 4.23
CA GLY A 72 -10.00 -1.91 4.55
C GLY A 72 -9.17 -0.69 4.95
N ALA A 73 -9.33 0.42 4.24
CA ALA A 73 -8.67 1.68 4.55
C ALA A 73 -9.14 2.26 5.91
N ALA A 74 -10.46 2.22 6.17
CA ALA A 74 -11.05 2.63 7.43
C ALA A 74 -10.57 1.75 8.59
N CYS A 75 -10.48 0.42 8.39
CA CYS A 75 -9.96 -0.53 9.37
C CYS A 75 -8.53 -0.17 9.78
N THR A 76 -7.64 0.10 8.83
CA THR A 76 -6.27 0.55 9.14
C THR A 76 -6.25 1.85 9.91
N ALA A 77 -7.05 2.84 9.49
CA ALA A 77 -7.12 4.12 10.16
C ALA A 77 -7.59 3.96 11.62
N TRP A 78 -8.60 3.11 11.85
CA TRP A 78 -9.15 2.80 13.16
C TRP A 78 -8.13 2.08 14.05
N MET A 79 -7.47 1.02 13.55
CA MET A 79 -6.45 0.27 14.28
C MET A 79 -5.24 1.15 14.66
N VAL A 80 -4.72 1.93 13.69
CA VAL A 80 -3.59 2.83 13.91
C VAL A 80 -3.97 3.96 14.87
N GLY A 81 -5.22 4.44 14.84
CA GLY A 81 -5.73 5.43 15.77
C GLY A 81 -5.75 4.89 17.21
N HIS A 82 -6.38 3.74 17.43
CA HIS A 82 -6.46 3.11 18.75
C HIS A 82 -5.08 2.72 19.29
N ALA A 83 -4.18 2.19 18.46
CA ALA A 83 -2.82 1.86 18.88
C ALA A 83 -1.96 3.07 19.29
N ARG A 84 -2.37 4.29 18.89
CA ARG A 84 -1.73 5.52 19.38
C ARG A 84 -2.29 5.99 20.72
N LEU A 85 -3.54 5.65 21.03
CA LEU A 85 -4.22 6.01 22.28
C LEU A 85 -3.97 4.97 23.38
N ASP A 86 -3.89 3.69 23.03
CA ASP A 86 -3.57 2.58 23.94
C ASP A 86 -2.21 1.95 23.59
N PRO A 87 -1.15 2.21 24.39
CA PRO A 87 0.17 1.63 24.18
C PRO A 87 0.21 0.10 24.20
N ARG A 88 -0.76 -0.58 24.84
CA ARG A 88 -0.82 -2.04 24.89
C ARG A 88 -1.03 -2.63 23.50
N LEU A 89 -1.89 -2.01 22.70
CA LEU A 89 -2.17 -2.40 21.31
C LEU A 89 -0.97 -2.17 20.37
N ALA A 90 -0.11 -1.21 20.72
CA ALA A 90 1.13 -0.97 19.99
C ALA A 90 2.29 -1.86 20.46
N THR A 91 2.21 -2.52 21.62
CA THR A 91 3.36 -3.23 22.20
C THR A 91 3.51 -4.63 21.63
N GLY A 92 4.75 -4.99 21.28
CA GLY A 92 5.11 -6.27 20.69
C GLY A 92 5.86 -7.23 21.58
N LEU A 93 6.13 -8.41 21.02
CA LEU A 93 7.12 -9.35 21.54
C LEU A 93 8.44 -8.58 21.69
N ARG A 94 9.01 -8.56 22.90
CA ARG A 94 10.21 -7.78 23.30
C ARG A 94 9.96 -6.30 23.64
N GLY A 95 8.73 -5.89 23.96
CA GLY A 95 8.43 -4.54 24.47
C GLY A 95 8.52 -3.42 23.41
N ARG A 96 8.72 -3.77 22.14
CA ARG A 96 8.80 -2.80 21.04
C ARG A 96 7.40 -2.27 20.72
N ARG A 97 7.20 -0.96 20.82
CA ARG A 97 5.93 -0.34 20.43
C ARG A 97 5.89 -0.15 18.91
N SER A 98 4.76 -0.16 18.23
CA SER A 98 4.58 0.39 16.87
C SER A 98 3.08 0.44 16.58
N PRO A 99 2.54 1.60 16.17
CA PRO A 99 1.11 1.71 15.91
C PRO A 99 0.67 0.97 14.64
N TYR A 100 1.62 0.43 13.85
CA TYR A 100 1.38 -0.23 12.57
C TYR A 100 1.31 -1.76 12.68
N ARG A 101 1.58 -2.33 13.85
CA ARG A 101 1.65 -3.79 14.07
C ARG A 101 0.36 -4.50 13.72
N GLY A 102 -0.77 -3.98 14.23
CA GLY A 102 -2.09 -4.55 14.02
C GLY A 102 -2.42 -4.70 12.53
N PRO A 103 -2.39 -3.60 11.73
CA PRO A 103 -2.63 -3.69 10.30
C PRO A 103 -1.70 -4.65 9.56
N LEU A 104 -0.40 -4.69 9.90
CA LEU A 104 0.56 -5.61 9.28
C LEU A 104 0.22 -7.07 9.55
N LEU A 105 -0.14 -7.42 10.79
CA LEU A 105 -0.56 -8.77 11.16
C LEU A 105 -1.89 -9.16 10.52
N LEU A 106 -2.85 -8.23 10.50
CA LEU A 106 -4.13 -8.45 9.85
C LEU A 106 -3.93 -8.71 8.35
N GLN A 107 -3.11 -7.92 7.68
CA GLN A 107 -2.80 -8.12 6.27
C GLN A 107 -2.10 -9.47 6.03
N ALA A 108 -1.13 -9.86 6.87
CA ALA A 108 -0.49 -11.17 6.78
C ALA A 108 -1.51 -12.31 6.91
N ALA A 109 -2.42 -12.23 7.88
CA ALA A 109 -3.47 -13.23 8.06
C ALA A 109 -4.42 -13.29 6.85
N LEU A 110 -4.85 -12.14 6.33
CA LEU A 110 -5.73 -12.08 5.15
C LEU A 110 -5.04 -12.61 3.89
N MET A 111 -3.71 -12.46 3.75
CA MET A 111 -2.96 -13.06 2.65
C MET A 111 -2.95 -14.60 2.74
N LEU A 112 -2.86 -15.16 3.95
CA LEU A 112 -2.99 -16.60 4.15
C LEU A 112 -4.41 -17.08 3.81
N VAL A 113 -5.44 -16.35 4.24
CA VAL A 113 -6.84 -16.63 3.86
C VAL A 113 -7.03 -16.59 2.34
N PHE A 114 -6.46 -15.59 1.67
CA PHE A 114 -6.49 -15.49 0.21
C PHE A 114 -5.80 -16.69 -0.46
N GLY A 115 -4.63 -17.09 0.04
CA GLY A 115 -3.93 -18.29 -0.47
C GLY A 115 -4.74 -19.58 -0.29
N LEU A 116 -5.39 -19.75 0.87
CA LEU A 116 -6.26 -20.90 1.16
C LEU A 116 -7.52 -20.91 0.28
N LEU A 117 -8.18 -19.76 0.12
CA LEU A 117 -9.38 -19.63 -0.70
C LEU A 117 -9.06 -19.93 -2.17
N GLY A 118 -7.94 -19.42 -2.64
CA GLY A 118 -7.44 -19.66 -3.98
C GLY A 118 -7.06 -21.11 -4.27
N ALA A 119 -6.43 -21.80 -3.32
CA ALA A 119 -6.14 -23.23 -3.43
C ALA A 119 -7.40 -24.12 -3.50
N ARG A 120 -8.58 -23.56 -3.23
CA ARG A 120 -9.87 -24.24 -3.30
C ARG A 120 -10.76 -23.73 -4.44
N ILE A 121 -10.32 -22.76 -5.25
CA ILE A 121 -11.14 -22.11 -6.30
C ILE A 121 -11.74 -23.13 -7.27
N ASP A 122 -10.98 -24.13 -7.70
CA ASP A 122 -11.44 -25.14 -8.67
C ASP A 122 -12.53 -26.08 -8.12
N GLY A 123 -12.74 -26.08 -6.79
CA GLY A 123 -13.78 -26.87 -6.12
C GLY A 123 -14.90 -26.04 -5.47
N LEU A 124 -14.91 -24.72 -5.66
CA LEU A 124 -15.86 -23.82 -5.00
C LEU A 124 -16.94 -23.30 -5.95
N HIS A 125 -18.14 -23.14 -5.36
CA HIS A 125 -19.36 -22.51 -5.89
C HIS A 125 -19.09 -21.23 -6.71
N PRO A 126 -19.94 -20.83 -7.68
CA PRO A 126 -19.78 -19.62 -8.52
C PRO A 126 -19.55 -18.27 -7.79
N LEU A 127 -19.60 -18.24 -6.46
CA LEU A 127 -19.35 -17.08 -5.61
C LEU A 127 -17.87 -16.92 -5.17
N SER A 128 -17.00 -17.89 -5.47
CA SER A 128 -15.58 -17.88 -5.07
C SER A 128 -14.77 -16.74 -5.71
N VAL A 129 -15.02 -16.44 -6.99
CA VAL A 129 -14.35 -15.33 -7.69
C VAL A 129 -14.78 -13.95 -7.14
N PRO A 130 -16.08 -13.64 -6.97
CA PRO A 130 -16.50 -12.40 -6.29
C PRO A 130 -15.90 -12.23 -4.90
N LEU A 131 -15.87 -13.28 -4.08
CA LEU A 131 -15.34 -13.21 -2.73
C LEU A 131 -13.82 -12.92 -2.70
N THR A 132 -13.06 -13.51 -3.61
CA THR A 132 -11.61 -13.25 -3.71
C THR A 132 -11.31 -11.84 -4.18
N VAL A 133 -12.12 -11.28 -5.11
CA VAL A 133 -12.03 -9.87 -5.51
C VAL A 133 -12.30 -8.93 -4.34
N LEU A 134 -13.37 -9.18 -3.55
CA LEU A 134 -13.70 -8.37 -2.37
C LEU A 134 -12.59 -8.45 -1.31
N LEU A 135 -12.07 -9.65 -1.05
CA LEU A 135 -10.96 -9.86 -0.11
C LEU A 135 -9.69 -9.12 -0.56
N LEU A 136 -9.33 -9.22 -1.84
CA LEU A 136 -8.19 -8.49 -2.41
C LEU A 136 -8.41 -6.99 -2.34
N ALA A 137 -9.60 -6.48 -2.69
CA ALA A 137 -9.92 -5.06 -2.61
C ALA A 137 -9.81 -4.54 -1.16
N PHE A 138 -10.32 -5.28 -0.17
CA PHE A 138 -10.15 -4.95 1.24
C PHE A 138 -8.67 -4.91 1.65
N MET A 139 -7.88 -5.93 1.28
CA MET A 139 -6.44 -5.96 1.56
C MET A 139 -5.69 -4.79 0.92
N MET A 140 -6.04 -4.42 -0.33
CA MET A 140 -5.43 -3.27 -1.00
C MET A 140 -5.81 -1.95 -0.33
N GLY A 141 -7.04 -1.83 0.18
CA GLY A 141 -7.48 -0.69 0.99
C GLY A 141 -6.67 -0.55 2.28
N LEU A 142 -6.49 -1.67 2.99
CA LEU A 142 -5.67 -1.76 4.20
C LEU A 142 -4.22 -1.33 3.92
N GLN A 143 -3.61 -1.93 2.90
CA GLN A 143 -2.23 -1.64 2.47
C GLN A 143 -2.05 -0.17 2.09
N ASN A 144 -2.97 0.42 1.33
CA ASN A 144 -2.88 1.81 0.89
C ASN A 144 -2.99 2.81 2.05
N ALA A 145 -3.88 2.55 3.00
CA ALA A 145 -4.00 3.35 4.22
C ALA A 145 -2.75 3.20 5.11
N LEU A 146 -2.19 1.99 5.21
CA LEU A 146 -1.00 1.71 5.99
C LEU A 146 0.20 2.50 5.49
N VAL A 147 0.47 2.49 4.19
CA VAL A 147 1.60 3.26 3.64
C VAL A 147 1.39 4.76 3.79
N SER A 148 0.16 5.24 3.61
CA SER A 148 -0.18 6.67 3.84
C SER A 148 0.10 7.10 5.29
N LYS A 149 -0.17 6.24 6.27
CA LYS A 149 0.10 6.52 7.69
C LYS A 149 1.59 6.41 8.03
N VAL A 150 2.30 5.41 7.49
CA VAL A 150 3.76 5.25 7.67
C VAL A 150 4.50 6.47 7.12
N SER A 151 4.12 6.92 5.92
CA SER A 151 4.73 8.08 5.26
C SER A 151 4.30 9.44 5.81
N GLN A 152 3.49 9.49 6.88
CA GLN A 152 2.96 10.74 7.48
C GLN A 152 2.27 11.64 6.45
N SER A 153 1.59 11.06 5.47
CA SER A 153 0.99 11.78 4.34
C SER A 153 1.95 12.55 3.41
N GLN A 154 3.28 12.36 3.54
CA GLN A 154 4.24 12.83 2.53
C GLN A 154 4.07 12.10 1.19
N ILE A 155 3.54 10.88 1.26
CA ILE A 155 3.00 10.16 0.11
C ILE A 155 1.49 10.35 0.20
N ARG A 156 0.90 11.15 -0.71
CA ARG A 156 -0.55 11.29 -0.79
C ARG A 156 -1.07 11.03 -2.20
N THR A 157 -2.19 10.30 -2.20
CA THR A 157 -3.20 10.03 -3.25
C THR A 157 -2.75 9.28 -4.50
N THR A 158 -3.38 8.11 -4.73
CA THR A 158 -3.21 7.18 -5.88
C THR A 158 -1.79 6.62 -6.01
N HIS A 159 -1.46 5.70 -5.10
CA HIS A 159 -0.11 5.36 -4.64
C HIS A 159 1.02 5.19 -5.68
N MET A 160 0.71 4.85 -6.93
CA MET A 160 1.68 4.85 -8.03
C MET A 160 1.43 5.95 -9.07
N THR A 161 0.18 6.27 -9.42
CA THR A 161 -0.15 7.39 -10.31
C THR A 161 0.41 8.71 -9.77
N GLY A 162 0.21 9.00 -8.48
CA GLY A 162 0.76 10.18 -7.82
C GLY A 162 2.29 10.16 -7.75
N VAL A 163 2.90 9.00 -7.46
CA VAL A 163 4.36 8.82 -7.42
C VAL A 163 4.98 9.07 -8.81
N ILE A 164 4.39 8.53 -9.87
CA ILE A 164 4.83 8.72 -11.26
C ILE A 164 4.67 10.19 -11.66
N THR A 165 3.54 10.82 -11.32
CA THR A 165 3.28 12.24 -11.62
C THR A 165 4.31 13.14 -10.92
N ASP A 166 4.52 12.92 -9.63
CA ASP A 166 5.50 13.68 -8.86
C ASP A 166 6.94 13.44 -9.35
N LEU A 167 7.27 12.21 -9.74
CA LEU A 167 8.56 11.88 -10.35
C LEU A 167 8.73 12.66 -11.66
N GLY A 168 7.71 12.68 -12.52
CA GLY A 168 7.69 13.46 -13.75
C GLY A 168 7.87 14.96 -13.50
N ILE A 169 7.19 15.52 -12.49
CA ILE A 169 7.35 16.92 -12.08
C ILE A 169 8.81 17.21 -11.69
N GLU A 170 9.42 16.39 -10.83
CA GLU A 170 10.79 16.62 -10.38
C GLU A 170 11.84 16.39 -11.48
N LEU A 171 11.60 15.44 -12.40
CA LEU A 171 12.41 15.25 -13.60
C LEU A 171 12.30 16.46 -14.54
N GLY A 172 11.09 16.98 -14.76
CA GLY A 172 10.87 18.19 -15.56
C GLY A 172 11.64 19.40 -15.01
N LYS A 173 11.69 19.57 -13.68
CA LYS A 173 12.50 20.63 -13.05
C LYS A 173 14.00 20.50 -13.30
N LEU A 174 14.53 19.29 -13.50
CA LEU A 174 15.96 19.09 -13.85
C LEU A 174 16.29 19.55 -15.27
N LEU A 175 15.29 19.56 -16.15
CA LEU A 175 15.45 19.94 -17.55
C LEU A 175 15.25 21.45 -17.77
N VAL A 176 14.86 22.21 -16.74
CA VAL A 176 14.68 23.66 -16.84
C VAL A 176 16.04 24.33 -17.03
N TRP A 177 16.19 25.01 -18.16
CA TRP A 177 17.35 25.86 -18.43
C TRP A 177 17.09 27.30 -17.96
N HIS A 178 18.04 27.87 -17.24
CA HIS A 178 17.98 29.27 -16.77
C HIS A 178 18.88 30.16 -17.63
N ARG A 179 18.36 31.32 -18.06
CA ARG A 179 19.17 32.33 -18.76
C ARG A 179 20.28 32.86 -17.85
N ARG A 180 21.41 33.28 -18.44
CA ARG A 180 22.48 33.98 -17.69
C ARG A 180 21.88 35.22 -17.01
N GLY A 181 22.19 35.41 -15.72
CA GLY A 181 21.61 36.48 -14.90
C GLY A 181 20.30 36.15 -14.19
N THR A 182 19.72 34.96 -14.34
CA THR A 182 18.50 34.58 -13.60
C THR A 182 18.76 34.61 -12.08
N PRO A 183 18.02 35.44 -11.31
CA PRO A 183 18.15 35.52 -9.85
C PRO A 183 17.96 34.16 -9.18
N GLU A 184 18.71 33.88 -8.11
CA GLU A 184 18.67 32.57 -7.45
C GLU A 184 17.26 32.19 -6.97
N GLN A 185 16.51 33.17 -6.46
CA GLN A 185 15.15 33.00 -5.94
C GLN A 185 14.14 32.61 -7.02
N SER A 186 14.40 32.96 -8.29
CA SER A 186 13.56 32.63 -9.43
C SER A 186 13.95 31.31 -10.11
N ARG A 187 15.03 30.65 -9.65
CA ARG A 187 15.47 29.39 -10.24
C ARG A 187 14.60 28.24 -9.77
N VAL A 188 13.93 27.60 -10.73
CA VAL A 188 13.29 26.31 -10.52
C VAL A 188 14.36 25.27 -10.18
N ARG A 189 14.28 24.68 -8.98
CA ARG A 189 15.21 23.64 -8.52
C ARG A 189 14.45 22.34 -8.26
N ALA A 190 14.97 21.24 -8.79
CA ALA A 190 14.45 19.91 -8.50
C ALA A 190 14.81 19.49 -7.07
N ASN A 191 13.85 18.88 -6.39
CA ASN A 191 14.06 18.29 -5.08
C ASN A 191 14.60 16.86 -5.23
N ARG A 192 15.94 16.73 -5.23
CA ARG A 192 16.63 15.43 -5.35
C ARG A 192 16.27 14.42 -4.26
N ARG A 193 15.82 14.88 -3.09
CA ARG A 193 15.37 13.99 -1.99
C ARG A 193 14.02 13.37 -2.32
N ARG A 194 13.09 14.16 -2.86
CA ARG A 194 11.77 13.69 -3.32
C ARG A 194 11.90 12.78 -4.55
N LEU A 195 12.74 13.16 -5.50
CA LEU A 195 13.03 12.36 -6.70
C LEU A 195 13.50 10.94 -6.35
N ARG A 196 14.51 10.82 -5.47
CA ARG A 196 15.03 9.51 -5.02
C ARG A 196 13.98 8.68 -4.28
N LEU A 197 13.14 9.32 -3.47
CA LEU A 197 12.07 8.63 -2.75
C LEU A 197 11.04 8.04 -3.73
N HIS A 198 10.57 8.83 -4.68
CA HIS A 198 9.56 8.41 -5.66
C HIS A 198 10.08 7.37 -6.63
N ALA A 199 11.32 7.53 -7.12
CA ALA A 199 11.98 6.52 -7.93
C ALA A 199 12.15 5.20 -7.16
N GLY A 200 12.54 5.28 -5.88
CA GLY A 200 12.65 4.11 -5.01
C GLY A 200 11.31 3.41 -4.81
N LEU A 201 10.24 4.16 -4.51
CA LEU A 201 8.89 3.61 -4.34
C LEU A 201 8.38 2.93 -5.62
N LEU A 202 8.54 3.58 -6.77
CA LEU A 202 8.16 3.03 -8.07
C LEU A 202 8.98 1.78 -8.40
N GLY A 203 10.30 1.82 -8.22
CA GLY A 203 11.18 0.69 -8.46
C GLY A 203 10.90 -0.50 -7.54
N SER A 204 10.64 -0.24 -6.24
CA SER A 204 10.23 -1.29 -5.29
C SER A 204 8.89 -1.89 -5.66
N PHE A 205 7.89 -1.08 -6.02
CA PHE A 205 6.59 -1.58 -6.48
C PHE A 205 6.72 -2.42 -7.75
N PHE A 206 7.47 -1.94 -8.75
CA PHE A 206 7.69 -2.66 -9.99
C PHE A 206 8.43 -3.98 -9.76
N GLY A 207 9.55 -3.96 -9.03
CA GLY A 207 10.31 -5.17 -8.71
C GLY A 207 9.50 -6.17 -7.90
N GLY A 208 8.73 -5.70 -6.91
CA GLY A 208 7.76 -6.51 -6.18
C GLY A 208 6.69 -7.11 -7.09
N GLY A 209 6.14 -6.32 -8.02
CA GLY A 209 5.17 -6.77 -9.02
C GLY A 209 5.72 -7.86 -9.94
N VAL A 210 6.94 -7.70 -10.45
CA VAL A 210 7.62 -8.73 -11.25
C VAL A 210 7.79 -10.01 -10.44
N LEU A 211 8.30 -9.93 -9.22
CA LEU A 211 8.49 -11.09 -8.34
C LEU A 211 7.15 -11.75 -7.94
N GLY A 212 6.12 -10.97 -7.69
CA GLY A 212 4.78 -11.46 -7.35
C GLY A 212 4.10 -12.15 -8.53
N ALA A 213 4.15 -11.55 -9.73
CA ALA A 213 3.64 -12.17 -10.95
C ALA A 213 4.40 -13.46 -11.27
N TRP A 214 5.73 -13.42 -11.23
CA TRP A 214 6.56 -14.61 -11.45
C TRP A 214 6.27 -15.71 -10.42
N GLY A 215 6.20 -15.34 -9.13
CA GLY A 215 5.91 -16.27 -8.06
C GLY A 215 4.54 -16.91 -8.21
N PHE A 216 3.51 -16.12 -8.53
CA PHE A 216 2.16 -16.62 -8.73
C PHE A 216 2.05 -17.49 -9.99
N ALA A 217 2.74 -17.12 -11.08
CA ALA A 217 2.80 -17.92 -12.30
C ALA A 217 3.49 -19.28 -12.07
N ARG A 218 4.49 -19.36 -11.19
CA ARG A 218 5.25 -20.59 -10.94
C ARG A 218 4.67 -21.47 -9.83
N PHE A 219 4.14 -20.87 -8.77
CA PHE A 219 3.75 -21.53 -7.53
C PHE A 219 2.27 -21.34 -7.17
N GLY A 220 1.49 -20.64 -8.00
CA GLY A 220 0.08 -20.35 -7.78
C GLY A 220 -0.15 -19.60 -6.47
N PHE A 221 -1.23 -19.95 -5.78
CA PHE A 221 -1.62 -19.33 -4.52
C PHE A 221 -0.62 -19.50 -3.38
N SER A 222 0.29 -20.48 -3.44
CA SER A 222 1.34 -20.63 -2.42
C SER A 222 2.38 -19.49 -2.44
N ALA A 223 2.45 -18.71 -3.53
CA ALA A 223 3.31 -17.54 -3.65
C ALA A 223 3.04 -16.44 -2.60
N VAL A 224 1.88 -16.48 -1.93
CA VAL A 224 1.53 -15.50 -0.88
C VAL A 224 2.18 -15.80 0.47
N LEU A 225 2.64 -17.04 0.71
CA LEU A 225 3.32 -17.41 1.98
C LEU A 225 4.53 -16.52 2.29
N PRO A 226 5.52 -16.34 1.41
CA PRO A 226 6.68 -15.49 1.70
C PRO A 226 6.29 -14.04 1.99
N LEU A 227 5.26 -13.53 1.31
CA LEU A 227 4.75 -12.17 1.56
C LEU A 227 4.07 -12.05 2.92
N ALA A 228 3.22 -13.02 3.29
CA ALA A 228 2.57 -13.07 4.59
C ALA A 228 3.59 -13.19 5.74
N LEU A 229 4.59 -14.06 5.59
CA LEU A 229 5.68 -14.22 6.55
C LEU A 229 6.53 -12.95 6.66
N GLY A 230 6.81 -12.28 5.54
CA GLY A 230 7.52 -11.01 5.51
C GLY A 230 6.77 -9.90 6.25
N LEU A 231 5.46 -9.79 6.05
CA LEU A 231 4.60 -8.83 6.76
C LEU A 231 4.53 -9.14 8.26
N ALA A 232 4.36 -10.41 8.63
CA ALA A 232 4.38 -10.83 10.03
C ALA A 232 5.73 -10.51 10.68
N TRP A 233 6.84 -10.80 10.00
CA TRP A 233 8.17 -10.45 10.47
C TRP A 233 8.33 -8.93 10.65
N LEU A 234 7.88 -8.12 9.70
CA LEU A 234 7.89 -6.66 9.83
C LEU A 234 7.06 -6.18 11.02
N ALA A 235 5.89 -6.77 11.25
CA ALA A 235 5.06 -6.46 12.40
C ALA A 235 5.77 -6.77 13.72
N LEU A 236 6.49 -7.90 13.79
CA LEU A 236 7.24 -8.31 14.97
C LEU A 236 8.51 -7.47 15.18
N ALA A 237 9.22 -7.16 14.09
CA ALA A 237 10.49 -6.42 14.11
C ALA A 237 10.30 -4.91 14.31
N ALA A 238 9.14 -4.35 13.94
CA ALA A 238 8.88 -2.92 13.99
C ALA A 238 9.13 -2.33 15.40
N ARG A 239 9.96 -1.27 15.44
CA ARG A 239 10.19 -0.42 16.61
C ARG A 239 9.46 0.91 16.43
N ALA A 240 8.87 1.40 17.51
CA ALA A 240 8.42 2.76 17.68
C ALA A 240 9.63 3.57 18.14
N PRO A 241 9.65 4.87 17.85
CA PRO A 241 10.55 5.78 18.55
C PRO A 241 10.34 5.66 20.07
N GLY A 242 11.43 5.72 20.82
CA GLY A 242 11.46 5.52 22.27
C GLY A 242 10.61 6.53 23.05
N PRO A 243 10.30 6.25 24.33
CA PRO A 243 9.58 7.18 25.20
C PRO A 243 10.42 8.44 25.46
N ARG A 244 9.72 9.57 25.64
CA ARG A 244 10.29 10.85 26.09
C ARG A 244 10.97 10.66 27.44
N GLU A 245 12.24 11.02 27.57
CA GLU A 245 12.74 11.48 28.85
C GLU A 245 12.04 12.82 29.13
N ALA A 246 11.22 12.85 30.17
CA ALA A 246 10.74 14.09 30.73
C ALA A 246 11.91 14.73 31.48
N THR A 247 12.67 15.59 30.81
CA THR A 247 13.58 16.50 31.51
C THR A 247 12.75 17.68 31.98
N ALA A 248 12.66 17.79 33.30
CA ALA A 248 12.26 18.99 34.03
C ALA A 248 13.23 20.15 33.74
#